data_AF-A0A1Q7NZA2-F1
#
_entry.id   AF-A0A1Q7NZA2-F1
#
_cell.length_a   1.000
_cell.length_b   1.000
_cell.length_c   1.000
_cell.angle_alpha   90.00
_cell.angle_beta   90.00
_cell.angle_gamma   90.00
#
_symmetry.space_group_name_H-M   'P 1'
#
loop_
_entity.id
_entity.type
_entity.pdbx_description
1 polymer ?
#
loop_
_entity_poly.entity_id
_entity_poly.type
_entity_poly.pdbx_seq_one_letter_code
_entity_poly.pdbx_strand_id
1 'polypeptide(L)'
;MVFAAQAGALAFLFVSVAAAQPSRPVDPGEMKHAERLQTEAKGIDADAAKAMSPEGQQRITDTIAKQFKVDPSVVTNLRNRRIGFGEATVALAFSQELMKQDKSLTQQRALDQVLAKRAGGEGWGRIAQDLGLKLGRVRAEVERAEKKVARLDRRDKVDKDKGEAVERADKADKLESKPVRMDRPEKSGRSGR
;
A
#
# COMPACT_ATOMS: atom_id res chain seq x y z
N MET A 1 -63.83 -23.70 35.98
CA MET A 1 -62.67 -23.08 36.68
C MET A 1 -61.74 -24.23 37.05
N VAL A 2 -60.41 -24.28 36.87
CA VAL A 2 -59.33 -23.41 36.36
C VAL A 2 -58.09 -24.35 36.33
N PHE A 3 -57.33 -24.38 35.22
CA PHE A 3 -55.87 -24.67 35.03
C PHE A 3 -55.24 -25.99 35.58
N ALA A 4 -54.53 -26.85 34.82
CA ALA A 4 -53.35 -26.75 33.94
C ALA A 4 -51.97 -26.90 34.63
N ALA A 5 -51.06 -27.60 33.92
CA ALA A 5 -49.60 -27.77 34.10
C ALA A 5 -49.18 -28.84 35.15
N GLN A 6 -48.15 -29.67 34.94
CA GLN A 6 -46.91 -29.46 34.19
C GLN A 6 -46.26 -30.83 33.88
N ALA A 7 -46.01 -31.12 32.60
CA ALA A 7 -45.18 -32.23 32.16
C ALA A 7 -43.74 -31.72 31.98
N GLY A 8 -42.79 -32.29 32.73
CA GLY A 8 -41.37 -31.95 32.65
C GLY A 8 -40.76 -32.51 31.37
N ALA A 9 -40.47 -31.62 30.42
CA ALA A 9 -39.75 -31.95 29.19
C ALA A 9 -38.24 -32.02 29.47
N LEU A 10 -37.64 -33.17 29.16
CA LEU A 10 -36.21 -33.40 29.08
C LEU A 10 -35.60 -32.45 28.03
N ALA A 11 -34.79 -31.50 28.48
CA ALA A 11 -34.01 -30.63 27.62
C ALA A 11 -32.90 -31.45 26.93
N PHE A 12 -33.13 -31.84 25.69
CA PHE A 12 -32.08 -32.28 24.78
C PHE A 12 -31.17 -31.08 24.48
N LEU A 13 -29.97 -31.08 25.08
CA LEU A 13 -28.85 -30.27 24.65
C LEU A 13 -28.45 -30.69 23.23
N PHE A 14 -28.99 -30.01 22.23
CA PHE A 14 -28.42 -30.01 20.88
C PHE A 14 -27.08 -29.28 20.95
N VAL A 15 -26.00 -30.05 21.06
CA VAL A 15 -24.66 -29.59 20.66
C VAL A 15 -24.72 -29.34 19.16
N SER A 16 -24.86 -28.07 18.77
CA SER A 16 -24.65 -27.63 17.41
C SER A 16 -23.20 -27.91 17.02
N VAL A 17 -22.95 -29.06 16.41
CA VAL A 17 -21.77 -29.27 15.58
C VAL A 17 -21.91 -28.30 14.40
N ALA A 18 -21.20 -27.17 14.48
CA ALA A 18 -20.92 -26.36 13.32
C ALA A 18 -20.18 -27.27 12.33
N ALA A 19 -20.88 -27.71 11.29
CA ALA A 19 -20.28 -28.44 10.20
C ALA A 19 -19.21 -27.53 9.56
N ALA A 20 -17.95 -27.74 9.95
CA ALA A 20 -16.80 -27.22 9.22
C ALA A 20 -16.90 -27.83 7.82
N GLN A 21 -17.42 -27.05 6.86
CA GLN A 21 -17.50 -27.51 5.49
C GLN A 21 -16.09 -27.89 5.03
N PRO A 22 -15.90 -29.09 4.44
CA PRO A 22 -14.59 -29.48 3.93
C PRO A 22 -14.15 -28.41 2.94
N SER A 23 -13.05 -27.74 3.28
CA SER A 23 -12.44 -26.72 2.47
C SER A 23 -12.12 -27.34 1.11
N ARG A 24 -12.93 -27.02 0.10
CA ARG A 24 -12.63 -27.42 -1.28
C ARG A 24 -11.18 -27.03 -1.57
N PRO A 25 -10.34 -27.95 -2.09
CA PRO A 25 -8.97 -27.60 -2.46
C PRO A 25 -9.02 -26.41 -3.42
N VAL A 26 -8.13 -25.45 -3.22
CA VAL A 26 -8.00 -24.28 -4.10
C VAL A 26 -7.57 -24.80 -5.48
N ASP A 27 -8.19 -24.29 -6.54
CA ASP A 27 -7.82 -24.66 -7.91
C ASP A 27 -6.31 -24.41 -8.17
N PRO A 28 -5.57 -25.33 -8.81
CA PRO A 28 -4.14 -25.16 -9.03
C PRO A 28 -3.75 -23.89 -9.81
N GLY A 29 -4.60 -23.42 -10.72
CA GLY A 29 -4.41 -22.14 -11.43
C GLY A 29 -4.57 -20.95 -10.48
N GLU A 30 -5.59 -20.98 -9.64
CA GLU A 30 -5.81 -19.98 -8.59
C GLU A 30 -4.68 -20.00 -7.54
N MET A 31 -4.13 -21.16 -7.18
CA MET A 31 -2.96 -21.24 -6.29
C MET A 31 -1.74 -20.51 -6.89
N LYS A 32 -1.43 -20.72 -8.18
CA LYS A 32 -0.35 -20.00 -8.86
C LYS A 32 -0.59 -18.49 -8.88
N HIS A 33 -1.84 -18.06 -9.04
CA HIS A 33 -2.19 -16.65 -8.96
C HIS A 33 -2.04 -16.09 -7.53
N ALA A 34 -2.39 -16.86 -6.50
CA ALA A 34 -2.19 -16.47 -5.10
C ALA A 34 -0.70 -16.30 -4.75
N GLU A 35 0.15 -17.23 -5.21
CA GLU A 35 1.61 -17.15 -5.01
C GLU A 35 2.21 -15.93 -5.73
N ARG A 36 1.78 -15.67 -6.98
CA ARG A 36 2.20 -14.47 -7.72
C ARG A 36 1.73 -13.20 -7.03
N LEU A 37 0.48 -13.14 -6.57
CA LEU A 37 -0.05 -12.02 -5.79
C LEU A 37 0.77 -11.75 -4.52
N GLN A 38 1.17 -12.81 -3.82
CA GLN A 38 2.03 -12.66 -2.64
C GLN A 38 3.41 -12.13 -3.01
N THR A 39 3.95 -12.55 -4.15
CA THR A 39 5.25 -12.07 -4.65
C THR A 39 5.18 -10.60 -5.05
N GLU A 40 4.16 -10.20 -5.81
CA GLU A 40 3.90 -8.81 -6.22
C GLU A 40 3.69 -7.90 -4.99
N ALA A 41 2.93 -8.37 -4.00
CA ALA A 41 2.76 -7.65 -2.74
C ALA A 41 4.10 -7.43 -2.01
N LYS A 42 4.93 -8.48 -1.90
CA LYS A 42 6.28 -8.35 -1.31
C LYS A 42 7.16 -7.39 -2.11
N GLY A 43 7.02 -7.34 -3.43
CA GLY A 43 7.72 -6.39 -4.30
C GLY A 43 7.38 -4.93 -3.93
N ILE A 44 6.08 -4.63 -3.81
CA ILE A 44 5.60 -3.31 -3.37
C ILE A 44 6.13 -2.97 -1.97
N ASP A 45 6.08 -3.90 -1.03
CA ASP A 45 6.59 -3.68 0.33
C ASP A 45 8.11 -3.43 0.35
N ALA A 46 8.87 -4.13 -0.49
CA ALA A 46 10.30 -3.94 -0.62
C ALA A 46 10.64 -2.58 -1.25
N ASP A 47 9.90 -2.16 -2.28
CA ASP A 47 10.09 -0.84 -2.89
C ASP A 47 9.71 0.29 -1.92
N ALA A 48 8.63 0.10 -1.15
CA ALA A 48 8.27 1.03 -0.09
C ALA A 48 9.30 1.08 1.06
N ALA A 49 9.95 -0.03 1.36
CA ALA A 49 11.05 -0.08 2.33
C ALA A 49 12.30 0.66 1.81
N LYS A 50 12.62 0.55 0.51
CA LYS A 50 13.73 1.29 -0.13
C LYS A 50 13.50 2.80 -0.15
N ALA A 51 12.25 3.24 -0.22
CA ALA A 51 11.93 4.66 -0.22
C ALA A 51 12.43 5.38 1.05
N MET A 52 12.59 4.66 2.18
CA MET A 52 13.18 5.05 3.49
C MET A 52 12.77 6.39 4.10
N SER A 53 12.01 7.24 3.42
CA SER A 53 11.56 8.56 3.86
C SER A 53 10.04 8.62 3.99
N PRO A 54 9.51 9.43 4.94
CA PRO A 54 8.09 9.67 5.08
C PRO A 54 7.43 10.18 3.78
N GLU A 55 8.14 11.02 3.03
CA GLU A 55 7.66 11.60 1.76
C GLU A 55 7.55 10.53 0.68
N GLY A 56 8.54 9.64 0.58
CA GLY A 56 8.51 8.51 -0.35
C GLY A 56 7.35 7.56 -0.04
N GLN A 57 7.12 7.24 1.23
CA GLN A 57 5.98 6.44 1.65
C GLN A 57 4.64 7.13 1.37
N GLN A 58 4.53 8.45 1.57
CA GLN A 58 3.33 9.21 1.22
C GLN A 58 3.01 9.16 -0.27
N ARG A 59 4.02 9.27 -1.15
CA ARG A 59 3.81 9.14 -2.61
C ARG A 59 3.29 7.77 -3.01
N ILE A 60 3.75 6.71 -2.34
CA ILE A 60 3.25 5.35 -2.53
C ILE A 60 1.80 5.26 -2.06
N THR A 61 1.47 5.79 -0.88
CA THR A 61 0.09 5.93 -0.38
C THR A 61 -0.81 6.61 -1.41
N ASP A 62 -0.42 7.77 -1.91
CA ASP A 62 -1.18 8.55 -2.88
C ASP A 62 -1.38 7.78 -4.19
N THR A 63 -0.37 7.05 -4.63
CA THR A 63 -0.42 6.29 -5.88
C THR A 63 -1.35 5.09 -5.78
N ILE A 64 -1.29 4.36 -4.66
CA ILE A 64 -2.22 3.27 -4.37
C ILE A 64 -3.65 3.83 -4.26
N ALA A 65 -3.83 4.92 -3.50
CA ALA A 65 -5.12 5.57 -3.33
C ALA A 65 -5.75 5.99 -4.67
N LYS A 66 -4.95 6.63 -5.54
CA LYS A 66 -5.37 7.01 -6.90
C LYS A 66 -5.71 5.81 -7.78
N GLN A 67 -4.94 4.71 -7.69
CA GLN A 67 -5.19 3.50 -8.47
C GLN A 67 -6.54 2.87 -8.11
N PHE A 68 -6.84 2.76 -6.82
CA PHE A 68 -8.08 2.15 -6.34
C PHE A 68 -9.21 3.15 -6.12
N LYS A 69 -9.02 4.43 -6.47
CA LYS A 69 -10.00 5.52 -6.28
C LYS A 69 -10.53 5.57 -4.83
N VAL A 70 -9.64 5.38 -3.87
CA VAL A 70 -9.95 5.48 -2.44
C VAL A 70 -9.29 6.71 -1.84
N ASP A 71 -9.77 7.13 -0.67
CA ASP A 71 -9.12 8.18 0.09
C ASP A 71 -7.73 7.72 0.58
N PRO A 72 -6.68 8.57 0.51
CA PRO A 72 -5.34 8.24 1.03
C PRO A 72 -5.35 7.80 2.49
N SER A 73 -6.29 8.31 3.29
CA SER A 73 -6.47 7.92 4.69
C SER A 73 -6.80 6.44 4.85
N VAL A 74 -7.45 5.80 3.87
CA VAL A 74 -7.69 4.35 3.90
C VAL A 74 -6.37 3.59 3.89
N VAL A 75 -5.45 3.94 2.98
CA VAL A 75 -4.14 3.30 2.89
C VAL A 75 -3.29 3.62 4.13
N THR A 76 -3.31 4.86 4.61
CA THR A 76 -2.63 5.27 5.85
C THR A 76 -3.16 4.51 7.06
N ASN A 77 -4.48 4.31 7.18
CA ASN A 77 -5.06 3.53 8.26
C ASN A 77 -4.63 2.06 8.22
N LEU A 78 -4.52 1.46 7.04
CA LEU A 78 -3.97 0.10 6.89
C LEU A 78 -2.50 0.05 7.37
N ARG A 79 -1.69 1.05 7.00
CA ARG A 79 -0.30 1.17 7.46
C ARG A 79 -0.21 1.30 8.98
N ASN A 80 -1.08 2.10 9.59
CA ASN A 80 -1.15 2.26 11.05
C ASN A 80 -1.48 0.93 11.74
N ARG A 81 -2.30 0.08 11.10
CA ARG A 81 -2.61 -1.28 11.54
C ARG A 81 -1.51 -2.31 11.24
N ARG A 82 -0.29 -1.85 10.92
CA ARG A 82 0.89 -2.69 10.58
C ARG A 82 0.70 -3.53 9.32
N ILE A 83 -0.23 -3.16 8.45
CA ILE A 83 -0.42 -3.82 7.16
C ILE A 83 0.59 -3.24 6.17
N GLY A 84 1.25 -4.11 5.40
CA GLY A 84 2.16 -3.72 4.31
C GLY A 84 1.45 -2.88 3.23
N PHE A 85 2.20 -2.10 2.46
CA PHE A 85 1.68 -1.48 1.24
C PHE A 85 1.26 -2.54 0.21
N GLY A 86 2.00 -3.64 0.12
CA GLY A 86 1.66 -4.77 -0.73
C GLY A 86 0.37 -5.44 -0.28
N GLU A 87 0.27 -5.79 0.99
CA GLU A 87 -0.93 -6.40 1.56
C GLU A 87 -2.15 -5.47 1.47
N ALA A 88 -1.99 -4.18 1.74
CA ALA A 88 -3.02 -3.17 1.55
C ALA A 88 -3.49 -3.09 0.08
N THR A 89 -2.56 -3.15 -0.87
CA THR A 89 -2.84 -3.14 -2.31
C THR A 89 -3.67 -4.37 -2.71
N VAL A 90 -3.31 -5.56 -2.23
CA VAL A 90 -4.07 -6.78 -2.51
C VAL A 90 -5.47 -6.70 -1.88
N ALA A 91 -5.58 -6.22 -0.64
CA ALA A 91 -6.86 -6.09 0.05
C ALA A 91 -7.81 -5.10 -0.66
N LEU A 92 -7.28 -3.97 -1.16
CA LEU A 92 -8.03 -2.99 -1.95
C LEU A 92 -8.44 -3.52 -3.33
N ALA A 93 -7.60 -4.35 -3.95
CA ALA A 93 -7.95 -5.01 -5.21
C ALA A 93 -9.09 -6.02 -5.02
N PHE A 94 -9.07 -6.80 -3.94
CA PHE A 94 -10.17 -7.68 -3.56
C PHE A 94 -11.45 -6.89 -3.27
N SER A 95 -11.37 -5.80 -2.50
CA SER A 95 -12.54 -5.02 -2.14
C SER A 95 -13.22 -4.42 -3.38
N GLN A 96 -12.44 -3.91 -4.34
CA GLN A 96 -12.97 -3.43 -5.62
C GLN A 96 -13.65 -4.53 -6.43
N GLU A 97 -13.07 -5.72 -6.48
CA GLU A 97 -13.66 -6.84 -7.21
C GLU A 97 -14.96 -7.33 -6.55
N LEU A 98 -15.01 -7.32 -5.21
CA LEU A 98 -16.21 -7.64 -4.45
C LEU A 98 -17.32 -6.61 -4.70
N MET A 99 -16.99 -5.32 -4.74
CA MET A 99 -17.96 -4.26 -5.07
C MET A 99 -18.51 -4.35 -6.50
N LYS A 100 -17.72 -4.87 -7.45
CA LYS A 100 -18.22 -5.11 -8.81
C LYS A 100 -19.22 -6.26 -8.85
N GLN A 101 -19.00 -7.28 -8.04
CA GLN A 101 -19.91 -8.42 -7.91
C GLN A 101 -21.18 -8.06 -7.13
N ASP A 102 -21.03 -7.33 -6.03
CA ASP A 102 -22.11 -6.85 -5.18
C ASP A 102 -22.05 -5.33 -5.04
N LYS A 103 -22.91 -4.66 -5.81
CA LYS A 103 -23.01 -3.19 -5.85
C LYS A 103 -23.62 -2.58 -4.60
N SER A 104 -24.17 -3.40 -3.69
CA SER A 104 -24.72 -2.93 -2.41
C SER A 104 -23.65 -2.76 -1.33
N LEU A 105 -22.47 -3.38 -1.52
CA LEU A 105 -21.35 -3.27 -0.59
C LEU A 105 -20.62 -1.94 -0.73
N THR A 106 -20.34 -1.31 0.40
CA THR A 106 -19.43 -0.16 0.44
C THR A 106 -17.99 -0.64 0.41
N GLN A 107 -17.09 0.20 -0.11
CA GLN A 107 -15.65 -0.10 -0.17
C GLN A 107 -15.07 -0.48 1.18
N GLN A 108 -15.48 0.21 2.25
CA GLN A 108 -15.03 -0.07 3.61
C GLN A 108 -15.51 -1.45 4.08
N ARG A 109 -16.79 -1.79 3.86
CA ARG A 109 -17.32 -3.11 4.23
C ARG A 109 -16.65 -4.24 3.45
N ALA A 110 -16.41 -4.04 2.16
CA ALA A 110 -15.72 -5.01 1.32
C ALA A 110 -14.26 -5.21 1.79
N LEU A 111 -13.56 -4.12 2.12
CA LEU A 111 -12.21 -4.16 2.66
C LEU A 111 -12.16 -4.87 4.02
N ASP A 112 -13.08 -4.55 4.92
CA ASP A 112 -13.16 -5.16 6.26
C ASP A 112 -13.38 -6.68 6.18
N GLN A 113 -14.22 -7.16 5.25
CA GLN A 113 -14.42 -8.60 5.04
C GLN A 113 -13.11 -9.29 4.62
N VAL A 114 -12.37 -8.71 3.68
CA VAL A 114 -11.10 -9.25 3.20
C VAL A 114 -10.05 -9.28 4.32
N LEU A 115 -9.96 -8.17 5.07
CA LEU A 115 -9.01 -8.06 6.18
C LEU A 115 -9.34 -9.01 7.34
N ALA A 116 -10.63 -9.23 7.64
CA ALA A 116 -11.04 -10.17 8.67
C ALA A 116 -10.60 -11.60 8.32
N LYS A 117 -10.80 -12.03 7.08
CA LYS A 117 -10.34 -13.35 6.60
C LYS A 117 -8.82 -13.48 6.63
N ARG A 118 -8.12 -12.43 6.19
CA ARG A 118 -6.66 -12.35 6.24
C ARG A 118 -6.12 -12.43 7.67
N ALA A 119 -6.75 -11.73 8.61
CA ALA A 119 -6.43 -11.81 10.03
C ALA A 119 -6.73 -13.18 10.64
N GLY A 120 -7.70 -13.91 10.09
CA GLY A 120 -7.98 -15.32 10.39
C GLY A 120 -6.95 -16.31 9.87
N GLY A 121 -5.88 -15.85 9.21
CA GLY A 121 -4.82 -16.68 8.65
C GLY A 121 -5.12 -17.25 7.27
N GLU A 122 -6.21 -16.85 6.63
CA GLU A 122 -6.52 -17.30 5.28
C GLU A 122 -5.53 -16.69 4.26
N GLY A 123 -4.98 -17.55 3.39
CA GLY A 123 -4.20 -17.10 2.24
C GLY A 123 -5.07 -16.47 1.16
N TRP A 124 -4.49 -15.67 0.27
CA TRP A 124 -5.22 -14.97 -0.79
C TRP A 124 -6.08 -15.89 -1.66
N GLY A 125 -5.56 -17.09 -1.96
CA GLY A 125 -6.31 -18.07 -2.75
C GLY A 125 -7.56 -18.56 -2.06
N ARG A 126 -7.51 -18.74 -0.74
CA ARG A 126 -8.66 -19.14 0.06
C ARG A 126 -9.67 -18.01 0.17
N ILE A 127 -9.21 -16.78 0.42
CA ILE A 127 -10.04 -15.58 0.48
C ILE A 127 -10.82 -15.40 -0.82
N ALA A 128 -10.17 -15.55 -1.97
CA ALA A 128 -10.83 -15.45 -3.27
C ALA A 128 -11.91 -16.51 -3.44
N GLN A 129 -11.60 -17.77 -3.11
CA GLN A 129 -12.54 -18.88 -3.21
C GLN A 129 -13.77 -18.66 -2.31
N ASP A 130 -13.55 -18.24 -1.07
CA ASP A 130 -14.62 -18.01 -0.09
C ASP A 130 -15.50 -16.81 -0.48
N LEU A 131 -14.94 -15.79 -1.13
CA LEU A 131 -15.68 -14.64 -1.66
C LEU A 131 -16.25 -14.87 -3.07
N GLY A 132 -15.95 -16.01 -3.71
CA GLY A 132 -16.38 -16.31 -5.08
C GLY A 132 -15.70 -15.46 -6.16
N LEU A 133 -14.52 -14.92 -5.87
CA LEU A 133 -13.75 -14.02 -6.74
C LEU A 133 -12.66 -14.80 -7.50
N LYS A 134 -12.30 -14.31 -8.69
CA LYS A 134 -11.19 -14.87 -9.50
C LYS A 134 -9.91 -14.08 -9.23
N LEU A 135 -8.86 -14.76 -8.76
CA LEU A 135 -7.57 -14.13 -8.45
C LEU A 135 -6.90 -13.52 -9.67
N GLY A 136 -7.13 -14.07 -10.86
CA GLY A 136 -6.57 -13.50 -12.09
C GLY A 136 -6.94 -12.03 -12.30
N ARG A 137 -8.15 -11.61 -11.89
CA ARG A 137 -8.60 -10.21 -12.00
C ARG A 137 -8.01 -9.34 -10.90
N VAL A 138 -7.96 -9.86 -9.67
CA VAL A 138 -7.32 -9.18 -8.53
C VAL A 138 -5.84 -8.94 -8.83
N ARG A 139 -5.13 -9.96 -9.32
CA ARG A 139 -3.73 -9.89 -9.75
C ARG A 139 -3.50 -8.82 -10.80
N ALA A 140 -4.36 -8.73 -11.81
CA ALA A 140 -4.21 -7.71 -12.83
C ALA A 140 -4.26 -6.27 -12.26
N GLU A 141 -5.06 -6.02 -11.22
CA GLU A 141 -5.07 -4.72 -10.53
C GLU A 141 -3.83 -4.50 -9.68
N VAL A 142 -3.37 -5.53 -8.96
CA VAL A 142 -2.16 -5.48 -8.13
C VAL A 142 -0.91 -5.25 -8.99
N GLU A 143 -0.77 -5.97 -10.10
CA GLU A 143 0.34 -5.80 -11.05
C GLU A 143 0.38 -4.37 -11.64
N ARG A 144 -0.78 -3.76 -11.87
CA ARG A 144 -0.85 -2.34 -12.30
C ARG A 144 -0.41 -1.39 -11.20
N ALA A 145 -0.82 -1.64 -9.96
CA ALA A 145 -0.41 -0.85 -8.81
C ALA A 145 1.12 -0.95 -8.59
N GLU A 146 1.67 -2.17 -8.61
CA GLU A 146 3.10 -2.45 -8.51
C GLU A 146 3.89 -1.68 -9.58
N LYS A 147 3.51 -1.80 -10.85
CA LYS A 147 4.18 -1.06 -11.94
C LYS A 147 4.15 0.45 -11.75
N LYS A 148 3.07 0.99 -11.18
CA LYS A 148 2.97 2.43 -10.89
C LYS A 148 3.89 2.83 -9.73
N VAL A 149 3.93 2.03 -8.66
CA VAL A 149 4.82 2.24 -7.51
C VAL A 149 6.28 2.15 -7.92
N ALA A 150 6.66 1.11 -8.67
CA ALA A 150 8.03 0.93 -9.17
C ALA A 150 8.50 2.07 -10.11
N ARG A 151 7.57 2.72 -10.80
CA ARG A 151 7.88 3.91 -11.63
C ARG A 151 8.14 5.17 -10.81
N LEU A 152 7.60 5.28 -9.59
CA LEU A 152 7.89 6.41 -8.70
C LEU A 152 9.35 6.37 -8.25
N ASP A 153 9.84 5.22 -7.80
CA ASP A 153 11.24 5.06 -7.37
C ASP A 153 12.22 5.50 -8.47
N ARG A 154 11.94 5.14 -9.73
CA ARG A 154 12.78 5.52 -10.87
C ARG A 154 12.74 7.02 -11.16
N ARG A 155 11.60 7.69 -11.01
CA ARG A 155 11.50 9.15 -11.23
C ARG A 155 12.17 9.91 -10.09
N ASP A 156 11.99 9.45 -8.86
CA ASP A 156 12.57 10.09 -7.67
C ASP A 156 14.10 10.07 -7.67
N LYS A 157 14.73 8.99 -8.17
CA LYS A 157 16.18 8.97 -8.38
C LYS A 157 16.62 10.02 -9.39
N VAL A 158 15.95 10.11 -10.53
CA VAL A 158 16.30 11.05 -11.60
C VAL A 158 16.12 12.51 -11.16
N ASP A 159 15.04 12.82 -10.44
CA ASP A 159 14.77 14.18 -9.95
C ASP A 159 15.71 14.57 -8.81
N LYS A 160 16.07 13.63 -7.92
CA LYS A 160 17.06 13.87 -6.86
C LYS A 160 18.47 14.09 -7.41
N ASP A 161 18.91 13.27 -8.37
CA ASP A 161 20.21 13.43 -9.03
C ASP A 161 20.32 14.79 -9.76
N LYS A 162 19.24 15.24 -10.39
CA LYS A 162 19.20 16.58 -11.01
C LYS A 162 19.22 17.71 -9.98
N GLY A 163 18.45 17.60 -8.89
CA GLY A 163 18.43 18.61 -7.83
C GLY A 163 19.80 18.78 -7.14
N GLU A 164 20.47 17.67 -6.86
CA GLU A 164 21.81 17.67 -6.27
C GLU A 164 22.91 18.22 -7.20
N ALA A 165 22.77 18.05 -8.52
CA ALA A 165 23.68 18.64 -9.49
C ALA A 165 23.52 20.17 -9.59
N VAL A 166 22.27 20.66 -9.54
CA VAL A 166 21.98 22.10 -9.57
C VAL A 166 22.42 22.78 -8.28
N GLU A 167 22.22 22.16 -7.11
CA GLU A 167 22.65 22.74 -5.83
C GLU A 167 24.19 22.80 -5.70
N ARG A 168 24.92 21.80 -6.22
CA ARG A 168 26.40 21.85 -6.28
C ARG A 168 26.91 22.93 -7.23
N ALA A 169 26.23 23.16 -8.36
CA ALA A 169 26.58 24.22 -9.29
C ALA A 169 26.35 25.62 -8.69
N ASP A 170 25.24 25.82 -7.98
CA ASP A 170 24.91 27.11 -7.34
C ASP A 170 25.86 27.44 -6.17
N LYS A 171 26.30 26.42 -5.42
CA LYS A 171 27.29 26.58 -4.34
C LYS A 171 28.70 26.86 -4.86
N ALA A 172 29.07 26.33 -6.03
CA ALA A 172 30.35 26.61 -6.67
C ALA A 172 30.42 28.05 -7.19
N ASP A 173 29.33 28.53 -7.81
CA ASP A 173 29.23 29.90 -8.34
C ASP A 173 29.33 30.96 -7.22
N LYS A 174 28.76 30.67 -6.04
CA LYS A 174 28.84 31.58 -4.88
C LYS A 174 30.23 31.64 -4.22
N LEU A 175 31.12 30.67 -4.44
CA LEU A 175 32.48 30.67 -3.87
C LEU A 175 33.50 31.43 -4.72
N GLU A 176 33.24 31.64 -6.01
CA GLU A 176 34.13 32.38 -6.93
C GLU A 176 33.97 33.92 -6.84
N SER A 177 32.93 34.42 -6.16
CA SER A 177 32.68 35.86 -6.00
C SER A 177 33.42 36.54 -4.82
N LYS A 178 34.57 36.01 -4.38
CA LYS A 178 35.47 36.74 -3.47
C LYS A 178 36.89 36.91 -4.03
N PRO A 179 37.15 37.94 -4.87
CA PRO A 179 38.45 38.57 -4.88
C PRO A 179 38.55 39.58 -3.72
N VAL A 180 39.19 39.10 -2.65
CA VAL A 180 40.20 39.78 -1.83
C VAL A 180 40.30 41.30 -1.99
N ARG A 181 39.94 42.04 -0.93
CA ARG A 181 40.56 43.32 -0.58
C ARG A 181 42.08 43.14 -0.58
N MET A 182 42.83 43.89 -1.39
CA MET A 182 44.20 44.29 -1.02
C MET A 182 44.65 45.55 -1.78
N ASP A 183 44.87 46.60 -0.97
CA ASP A 183 45.81 47.71 -1.14
C ASP A 183 46.91 47.51 -2.20
N ARG A 184 47.08 48.52 -3.07
CA ARG A 184 48.37 48.77 -3.71
C ARG A 184 48.69 50.26 -3.68
N PRO A 185 49.79 50.68 -3.03
CA PRO A 185 50.17 52.09 -2.89
C PRO A 185 50.99 52.53 -4.12
N GLU A 186 50.67 53.69 -4.69
CA GLU A 186 51.59 54.36 -5.62
C GLU A 186 51.95 55.76 -5.11
N LYS A 187 53.23 55.85 -4.73
CA LYS A 187 53.97 57.04 -4.38
C LYS A 187 54.69 57.52 -5.63
N SER A 188 54.39 58.73 -6.11
CA SER A 188 55.36 59.51 -6.88
C SER A 188 55.13 60.99 -6.62
N GLY A 189 56.08 61.61 -5.90
CA GLY A 189 56.07 63.04 -5.65
C GLY A 189 56.76 63.86 -6.74
N ARG A 190 56.60 65.17 -6.57
CA ARG A 190 57.51 66.27 -6.93
C ARG A 190 57.33 66.97 -8.29
N SER A 191 56.69 68.13 -8.25
CA SER A 191 57.19 69.46 -8.66
C SER A 191 56.02 70.46 -8.57
N GLY A 192 56.07 71.64 -7.96
CA GLY A 192 57.17 72.45 -7.48
C GLY A 192 56.92 73.90 -7.91
N ARG A 193 56.70 74.75 -6.91
CA ARG A 193 56.76 76.23 -6.93
C ARG A 193 55.56 77.01 -7.44
#